data_AF-A0A349N7Z3-F1
#
_entry.id   AF-A0A349N7Z3-F1
#
_cell.length_a   1.000
_cell.length_b   1.000
_cell.length_c   1.000
_cell.angle_alpha   90.00
_cell.angle_beta   90.00
_cell.angle_gamma   90.00
#
_symmetry.space_group_name_H-M   'P 1'
#
loop_
_entity.id
_entity.type
_entity.pdbx_description
1 polymer ?
#
loop_
_entity_poly.entity_id
_entity_poly.type
_entity_poly.pdbx_seq_one_letter_code
_entity_poly.pdbx_strand_id
1 'polypeptide(L)'
;ILITRGENGMTLLRPDSPELHLPARAQEVFDVTGAGDTVISVLAASLAAGEGFAEATALANLAASLAVGKLGTAAISGPELRRALHQLQASGRGVMSAEQLRIAVEDAKAHGERIVFTNGCFDIIHAGHVGYLAEAKKLGDRLIVAINDDASVHRLKGAGRPINPVERRLAVLAGLEAVDWVVSFAEDTPENLLRLLNPDILVKGGDYSIEQVVGGEYVLSYGGEVKSLDFLDDCSTSAIVEKMREG
;
A
#
# COMPACT_ATOMS: atom_id res chain seq x y z
N ILE A 1 9.67 20.34 -20.29
CA ILE A 1 8.35 20.93 -20.60
C ILE A 1 7.35 20.38 -19.59
N LEU A 2 6.59 21.25 -18.92
CA LEU A 2 5.49 20.85 -18.04
C LEU A 2 4.18 21.28 -18.69
N ILE A 3 3.21 20.37 -18.79
CA ILE A 3 1.91 20.59 -19.42
C ILE A 3 0.83 20.39 -18.37
N THR A 4 0.00 21.41 -18.14
CA THR A 4 -1.25 21.27 -17.37
C THR A 4 -2.35 20.74 -18.28
N ARG A 5 -3.04 19.68 -17.84
CA ARG A 5 -4.06 18.95 -18.60
C ARG A 5 -5.44 18.99 -17.95
N GLY A 6 -5.70 20.02 -17.14
CA GLY A 6 -6.97 20.21 -16.43
C GLY A 6 -7.31 19.01 -15.54
N GLU A 7 -8.49 18.43 -15.75
CA GLU A 7 -8.96 17.22 -15.07
C GLU A 7 -8.05 15.98 -15.27
N ASN A 8 -7.19 15.99 -16.29
CA ASN A 8 -6.22 14.93 -16.54
C ASN A 8 -4.88 15.16 -15.82
N GLY A 9 -4.74 16.21 -15.00
CA GLY A 9 -3.54 16.45 -14.19
C GLY A 9 -2.41 17.16 -14.92
N MET A 10 -1.18 16.70 -14.73
CA MET A 10 0.03 17.31 -15.28
C MET A 10 0.96 16.29 -15.91
N THR A 11 1.69 16.71 -16.95
CA THR A 11 2.68 15.88 -17.64
C THR A 11 4.01 16.61 -17.75
N LEU A 12 5.04 16.02 -17.15
CA LEU A 12 6.40 16.54 -17.18
C LEU A 12 7.25 15.72 -18.15
N LEU A 13 7.81 16.41 -19.14
CA LEU A 13 8.74 15.89 -20.13
C LEU A 13 10.12 16.49 -19.89
N ARG A 14 11.13 15.65 -19.69
CA ARG A 14 12.52 16.04 -19.47
C ARG A 14 13.42 15.34 -20.49
N PRO A 15 14.53 15.97 -20.93
CA PRO A 15 15.56 15.28 -21.70
C PRO A 15 16.04 14.05 -20.94
N ASP A 16 16.24 12.93 -21.65
CA ASP A 16 16.83 11.70 -21.12
C ASP A 16 16.14 11.13 -19.88
N SER A 17 14.85 11.42 -19.68
CA SER A 17 14.02 10.86 -18.61
C SER A 17 12.69 10.35 -19.15
N PRO A 18 12.09 9.31 -18.55
CA PRO A 18 10.73 8.90 -18.89
C PRO A 18 9.74 10.04 -18.61
N GLU A 19 8.65 10.02 -19.37
CA GLU A 19 7.48 10.87 -19.12
C GLU A 19 6.97 10.64 -17.69
N LEU A 20 6.75 11.74 -16.97
CA LEU A 20 6.09 11.72 -15.67
C LEU A 20 4.69 12.30 -15.82
N HIS A 21 3.68 11.44 -15.79
CA HIS A 21 2.28 11.84 -15.76
C HIS A 21 1.75 11.76 -14.33
N LEU A 22 1.21 12.87 -13.82
CA LEU A 22 0.59 12.96 -12.51
C LEU A 22 -0.90 13.29 -12.70
N PRO A 23 -1.83 12.37 -12.40
CA PRO A 23 -3.26 12.64 -12.57
C PRO A 23 -3.73 13.76 -11.63
N ALA A 24 -4.74 14.53 -12.04
CA ALA A 24 -5.38 15.49 -11.15
C ALA A 24 -6.12 14.71 -10.07
N ARG A 25 -6.07 15.21 -8.83
CA ARG A 25 -6.82 14.59 -7.74
C ARG A 25 -8.16 15.28 -7.64
N ALA A 26 -9.20 14.63 -8.15
CA ALA A 26 -10.56 15.13 -8.05
C ALA A 26 -11.01 15.09 -6.58
N GLN A 27 -10.97 16.25 -5.92
CA GLN A 27 -11.99 16.61 -4.93
C GLN A 27 -13.16 17.27 -5.68
N GLU A 28 -14.29 17.54 -5.01
CA GLU A 28 -15.38 18.31 -5.62
C GLU A 28 -14.82 19.59 -6.26
N VAL A 29 -14.82 19.65 -7.59
CA VAL A 29 -14.30 20.80 -8.33
C VAL A 29 -15.33 21.92 -8.23
N PHE A 30 -14.98 22.99 -7.52
CA PHE A 30 -15.83 24.14 -7.30
C PHE A 30 -15.53 25.27 -8.29
N ASP A 31 -14.25 25.58 -8.54
CA ASP A 31 -13.84 26.68 -9.41
C ASP A 31 -12.42 26.43 -9.97
N VAL A 32 -12.21 26.55 -11.28
CA VAL A 32 -10.88 26.33 -11.90
C VAL A 32 -10.03 27.61 -11.98
N THR A 33 -10.58 28.74 -11.54
CA THR A 33 -9.94 30.05 -11.60
C THR A 33 -8.72 30.12 -10.66
N GLY A 34 -7.55 30.49 -11.18
CA GLY A 34 -6.32 30.62 -10.39
C GLY A 34 -5.54 29.31 -10.18
N ALA A 35 -5.99 28.18 -10.72
CA ALA A 35 -5.26 26.92 -10.67
C ALA A 35 -3.87 27.02 -11.34
N GLY A 36 -3.79 27.71 -12.49
CA GLY A 36 -2.53 27.93 -13.20
C GLY A 36 -1.53 28.77 -12.39
N ASP A 37 -2.01 29.84 -11.75
CA ASP A 37 -1.16 30.69 -10.89
C ASP A 37 -0.64 29.89 -9.69
N THR A 38 -1.47 29.01 -9.13
CA THR A 38 -1.08 28.10 -8.05
C THR A 38 0.01 27.13 -8.52
N VAL A 39 -0.13 26.53 -9.70
CA VAL A 39 0.90 25.64 -10.27
C VAL A 39 2.22 26.38 -10.41
N ILE A 40 2.22 27.55 -11.05
CA ILE A 40 3.44 28.33 -11.30
C ILE A 40 4.09 28.75 -9.97
N SER A 41 3.29 29.24 -9.03
CA SER A 41 3.79 29.72 -7.73
C SER A 41 4.46 28.62 -6.93
N VAL A 42 3.81 27.46 -6.81
CA VAL A 42 4.34 26.32 -6.04
C VAL A 42 5.53 25.69 -6.74
N LEU A 43 5.47 25.51 -8.06
CA LEU A 43 6.59 24.98 -8.84
C LEU A 43 7.83 25.87 -8.69
N ALA A 44 7.68 27.20 -8.84
CA ALA A 44 8.78 28.15 -8.71
C ALA A 44 9.34 28.16 -7.28
N ALA A 45 8.48 28.14 -6.26
CA ALA A 45 8.91 28.12 -4.87
C ALA A 45 9.67 26.83 -4.53
N SER A 46 9.20 25.67 -4.98
CA SER A 46 9.88 24.38 -4.77
C SER A 46 11.24 24.33 -5.46
N LEU A 47 11.31 24.74 -6.73
CA LEU A 47 12.59 24.80 -7.45
C LEU A 47 13.58 25.78 -6.80
N ALA A 48 13.10 26.94 -6.33
CA ALA A 48 13.92 27.91 -5.61
C ALA A 48 14.42 27.38 -4.26
N ALA A 49 13.68 26.47 -3.63
CA ALA A 49 14.09 25.76 -2.43
C ALA A 49 15.10 24.62 -2.69
N GLY A 50 15.43 24.34 -3.96
CA GLY A 50 16.39 23.31 -4.35
C GLY A 50 15.76 21.94 -4.65
N GLU A 51 14.43 21.85 -4.71
CA GLU A 51 13.74 20.60 -5.07
C GLU A 51 13.93 20.26 -6.56
N GLY A 52 13.89 18.96 -6.87
CA GLY A 52 13.90 18.49 -8.24
C GLY A 52 12.60 18.80 -9.01
N PHE A 53 12.66 18.74 -10.34
CA PHE A 53 11.49 19.01 -11.18
C PHE A 53 10.32 18.05 -10.94
N ALA A 54 10.60 16.79 -10.58
CA ALA A 54 9.54 15.79 -10.35
C ALA A 54 8.77 16.13 -9.06
N GLU A 55 9.50 16.41 -7.99
CA GLU A 55 9.01 16.76 -6.66
C GLU A 55 8.25 18.09 -6.71
N ALA A 56 8.83 19.11 -7.37
CA ALA A 56 8.18 20.39 -7.57
C ALA A 56 6.88 20.26 -8.38
N THR A 57 6.87 19.39 -9.41
CA THR A 57 5.65 19.12 -10.19
C THR A 57 4.58 18.41 -9.36
N ALA A 58 4.97 17.47 -8.50
CA ALA A 58 4.05 16.77 -7.62
C ALA A 58 3.39 17.72 -6.60
N LEU A 59 4.18 18.59 -5.98
CA LEU A 59 3.67 19.62 -5.05
C LEU A 59 2.74 20.60 -5.77
N ALA A 60 3.10 21.04 -6.98
CA ALA A 60 2.25 21.92 -7.77
C ALA A 60 0.92 21.26 -8.16
N ASN A 61 0.93 19.95 -8.48
CA ASN A 61 -0.28 19.20 -8.84
C ASN A 61 -1.24 19.08 -7.67
N LEU A 62 -0.70 18.81 -6.49
CA LEU A 62 -1.46 18.75 -5.26
C LEU A 62 -2.05 20.11 -4.91
N ALA A 63 -1.25 21.17 -4.97
CA ALA A 63 -1.70 22.52 -4.67
C ALA A 63 -2.80 22.98 -5.63
N ALA A 64 -2.65 22.70 -6.93
CA ALA A 64 -3.69 22.99 -7.92
C ALA A 64 -4.98 22.22 -7.64
N SER A 65 -4.87 20.94 -7.26
CA SER A 65 -6.03 20.11 -6.89
C SER A 65 -6.79 20.66 -5.68
N LEU A 66 -6.08 21.25 -4.71
CA LEU A 66 -6.70 21.92 -3.56
C LEU A 66 -7.31 23.27 -3.94
N ALA A 67 -6.65 24.01 -4.83
CA ALA A 67 -7.10 25.33 -5.27
C ALA A 67 -8.44 25.22 -5.99
N VAL A 68 -8.62 24.20 -6.83
CA VAL A 68 -9.87 24.03 -7.58
C VAL A 68 -11.07 23.62 -6.73
N GLY A 69 -10.84 23.16 -5.50
CA GLY A 69 -11.89 22.90 -4.51
C GLY A 69 -12.36 24.15 -3.75
N LYS A 70 -11.81 25.34 -4.07
CA LYS A 70 -12.14 26.61 -3.42
C LYS A 70 -12.78 27.56 -4.42
N LEU A 71 -13.56 28.52 -3.91
CA LEU A 71 -14.20 29.56 -4.73
C LEU A 71 -13.21 30.69 -5.04
N GLY A 72 -13.07 31.05 -6.31
CA GLY A 72 -12.22 32.13 -6.80
C GLY A 72 -10.71 31.81 -6.76
N THR A 73 -9.88 32.85 -6.91
CA THR A 73 -8.41 32.77 -6.86
C THR A 73 -7.90 32.62 -5.42
N ALA A 74 -8.28 31.53 -4.75
CA ALA A 74 -7.91 31.27 -3.37
C ALA A 74 -6.47 30.79 -3.26
N ALA A 75 -5.68 31.40 -2.38
CA ALA A 75 -4.33 30.93 -2.09
C ALA A 75 -4.35 29.61 -1.27
N ILE A 76 -3.36 28.76 -1.52
CA ILE A 76 -3.10 27.57 -0.70
C ILE A 76 -2.01 27.90 0.31
N SER A 77 -2.32 27.75 1.60
CA SER A 77 -1.34 27.96 2.66
C SER A 77 -0.40 26.77 2.80
N GLY A 78 0.82 27.02 3.30
CA GLY A 78 1.78 25.96 3.61
C GLY A 78 1.22 24.86 4.53
N PRO A 79 0.47 25.18 5.62
CA PRO A 79 -0.20 24.17 6.43
C PRO A 79 -1.25 23.34 5.68
N GLU A 80 -2.01 23.92 4.77
CA GLU A 80 -2.97 23.17 3.94
C GLU A 80 -2.27 22.19 3.01
N LEU A 81 -1.24 22.65 2.31
CA LEU A 81 -0.44 21.80 1.43
C LEU A 81 0.24 20.67 2.22
N ARG A 82 0.78 20.98 3.41
CA ARG A 82 1.38 20.00 4.31
C ARG A 82 0.36 18.97 4.80
N ARG A 83 -0.87 19.38 5.15
CA ARG A 83 -1.93 18.44 5.54
C ARG A 83 -2.32 17.53 4.38
N ALA A 84 -2.47 18.07 3.18
CA ALA A 84 -2.78 17.28 1.99
C ALA A 84 -1.64 16.31 1.66
N LEU A 85 -0.37 16.73 1.84
CA LEU A 85 0.81 15.89 1.69
C LEU A 85 0.86 14.79 2.75
N HIS A 86 0.49 15.07 4.00
CA HIS A 86 0.38 14.05 5.05
C HIS A 86 -0.77 13.08 4.80
N GLN A 87 -1.92 13.52 4.26
CA GLN A 87 -2.99 12.63 3.83
C GLN A 87 -2.54 11.74 2.66
N LEU A 88 -1.71 12.29 1.77
CA LEU A 88 -1.02 11.58 0.72
C LEU A 88 -0.05 10.51 1.25
N GLN A 89 0.74 10.85 2.25
CA GLN A 89 1.63 9.89 2.91
C GLN A 89 0.84 8.85 3.72
N ALA A 90 -0.30 9.24 4.30
CA ALA A 90 -1.27 8.31 4.87
C ALA A 90 -1.92 7.40 3.81
N SER A 91 -2.01 7.85 2.56
CA SER A 91 -2.43 7.04 1.39
C SER A 91 -1.33 6.12 0.83
N GLY A 92 -0.11 6.20 1.37
CA GLY A 92 0.94 5.19 1.17
C GLY A 92 0.71 3.92 2.00
N ARG A 93 -0.46 3.77 2.63
CA ARG A 93 -0.89 2.58 3.34
C ARG A 93 -2.34 2.20 2.96
N GLY A 94 -2.71 0.95 3.18
CA GLY A 94 -4.07 0.45 3.03
C GLY A 94 -4.23 -0.60 1.93
N VAL A 95 -5.47 -0.77 1.48
CA VAL A 95 -5.84 -1.78 0.47
C VAL A 95 -5.39 -1.33 -0.92
N MET A 96 -4.70 -2.20 -1.66
CA MET A 96 -4.17 -1.93 -3.00
C MET A 96 -4.48 -3.07 -3.97
N SER A 97 -4.62 -2.75 -5.26
CA SER A 97 -4.50 -3.76 -6.32
C SER A 97 -3.05 -4.24 -6.47
N ALA A 98 -2.84 -5.39 -7.11
CA ALA A 98 -1.50 -5.91 -7.36
C ALA A 98 -0.64 -4.92 -8.18
N GLU A 99 -1.23 -4.24 -9.16
CA GLU A 99 -0.55 -3.25 -10.00
C GLU A 99 -0.19 -1.99 -9.23
N GLN A 100 -1.10 -1.49 -8.39
CA GLN A 100 -0.85 -0.33 -7.53
C GLN A 100 0.25 -0.65 -6.51
N LEU A 101 0.18 -1.84 -5.91
CA LEU A 101 1.16 -2.30 -4.94
C LEU A 101 2.54 -2.46 -5.57
N ARG A 102 2.64 -2.97 -6.80
CA ARG A 102 3.92 -3.05 -7.52
C ARG A 102 4.59 -1.68 -7.64
N ILE A 103 3.83 -0.66 -8.02
CA ILE A 103 4.35 0.72 -8.13
C ILE A 103 4.81 1.23 -6.76
N ALA A 104 4.03 1.01 -5.70
CA ALA A 104 4.38 1.43 -4.35
C ALA A 104 5.64 0.70 -3.81
N VAL A 105 5.79 -0.58 -4.12
CA VAL A 105 6.96 -1.38 -3.73
C VAL A 105 8.22 -0.94 -4.49
N GLU A 106 8.10 -0.65 -5.79
CA GLU A 106 9.22 -0.13 -6.59
C GLU A 106 9.70 1.22 -6.07
N ASP A 107 8.76 2.12 -5.73
CA ASP A 107 9.06 3.42 -5.14
C ASP A 107 9.74 3.27 -3.77
N ALA A 108 9.19 2.46 -2.87
CA ALA A 108 9.77 2.21 -1.55
C ALA A 108 11.20 1.65 -1.63
N LYS A 109 11.43 0.69 -2.52
CA LYS A 109 12.78 0.14 -2.76
C LYS A 109 13.75 1.16 -3.35
N ALA A 110 13.29 2.03 -4.25
CA ALA A 110 14.12 3.13 -4.77
C ALA A 110 14.57 4.10 -3.66
N HIS A 111 13.79 4.19 -2.57
CA HIS A 111 14.13 4.94 -1.36
C HIS A 111 14.91 4.13 -0.33
N GLY A 112 15.32 2.90 -0.65
CA GLY A 112 16.10 2.03 0.23
C GLY A 112 15.28 1.39 1.36
N GLU A 113 13.95 1.41 1.28
CA GLU A 113 13.08 0.76 2.27
C GLU A 113 13.07 -0.76 2.06
N ARG A 114 13.16 -1.51 3.16
CA ARG A 114 13.12 -2.98 3.18
C ARG A 114 11.69 -3.51 3.25
N ILE A 115 11.32 -4.36 2.31
CA ILE A 115 9.94 -4.83 2.13
C ILE A 115 9.75 -6.23 2.72
N VAL A 116 8.86 -6.32 3.70
CA VAL A 116 8.43 -7.56 4.33
C VAL A 116 7.11 -8.02 3.72
N PHE A 117 6.99 -9.30 3.41
CA PHE A 117 5.79 -9.92 2.87
C PHE A 117 5.35 -11.08 3.74
N THR A 118 4.05 -11.14 4.02
CA THR A 118 3.39 -12.30 4.61
C THR A 118 2.08 -12.56 3.90
N ASN A 119 1.59 -13.80 3.96
CA ASN A 119 0.27 -14.14 3.46
C ASN A 119 -0.55 -15.03 4.40
N GLY A 120 -1.87 -14.99 4.27
CA GLY A 120 -2.78 -15.87 4.99
C GLY A 120 -4.25 -15.59 4.69
N CYS A 121 -5.15 -16.44 5.17
CA CYS A 121 -6.59 -16.24 4.97
C CYS A 121 -7.15 -15.10 5.85
N PHE A 122 -6.63 -14.95 7.08
CA PHE A 122 -7.06 -13.97 8.09
C PHE A 122 -8.58 -13.85 8.24
N ASP A 123 -9.26 -14.99 8.32
CA ASP A 123 -10.73 -15.05 8.35
C ASP A 123 -11.32 -14.42 9.63
N ILE A 124 -10.80 -14.80 10.80
CA ILE A 124 -11.08 -14.14 12.07
C ILE A 124 -9.76 -13.74 12.69
N ILE A 125 -9.53 -12.43 12.77
CA ILE A 125 -8.34 -11.85 13.37
C ILE A 125 -8.47 -11.88 14.90
N HIS A 126 -7.36 -12.20 15.57
CA HIS A 126 -7.25 -12.28 17.02
C HIS A 126 -5.88 -11.76 17.47
N ALA A 127 -5.64 -11.66 18.77
CA ALA A 127 -4.42 -11.09 19.34
C ALA A 127 -3.13 -11.75 18.79
N GLY A 128 -3.13 -13.08 18.61
CA GLY A 128 -2.02 -13.80 17.98
C GLY A 128 -1.65 -13.28 16.58
N HIS A 129 -2.64 -12.99 15.71
CA HIS A 129 -2.37 -12.37 14.40
C HIS A 129 -1.80 -10.95 14.54
N VAL A 130 -2.31 -10.16 15.48
CA VAL A 130 -1.82 -8.79 15.70
C VAL A 130 -0.37 -8.81 16.18
N GLY A 131 -0.03 -9.67 17.14
CA GLY A 131 1.33 -9.85 17.63
C GLY A 131 2.28 -10.37 16.53
N TYR A 132 1.86 -11.38 15.78
CA TYR A 132 2.60 -11.91 14.63
C TYR A 132 2.92 -10.83 13.59
N LEU A 133 1.92 -10.04 13.18
CA LEU A 133 2.12 -8.97 12.19
C LEU A 133 3.02 -7.86 12.75
N ALA A 134 2.93 -7.55 14.04
CA ALA A 134 3.81 -6.60 14.70
C ALA A 134 5.27 -7.08 14.72
N GLU A 135 5.54 -8.36 14.99
CA GLU A 135 6.89 -8.92 14.90
C GLU A 135 7.40 -8.98 13.46
N ALA A 136 6.55 -9.37 12.50
CA ALA A 136 6.91 -9.36 11.08
C ALA A 136 7.32 -7.95 10.61
N LYS A 137 6.55 -6.93 11.03
CA LYS A 137 6.84 -5.53 10.71
C LYS A 137 8.22 -5.07 11.17
N LYS A 138 8.73 -5.57 12.30
CA LYS A 138 10.06 -5.18 12.83
C LYS A 138 11.24 -5.64 11.97
N LEU A 139 11.01 -6.58 11.05
CA LEU A 139 12.07 -7.13 10.20
C LEU A 139 12.45 -6.20 9.04
N GLY A 140 11.61 -5.21 8.72
CA GLY A 140 11.85 -4.23 7.65
C GLY A 140 11.06 -2.93 7.83
N ASP A 141 11.00 -2.14 6.76
CA ASP A 141 10.43 -0.79 6.78
C ASP A 141 8.98 -0.74 6.31
N ARG A 142 8.54 -1.73 5.53
CA ARG A 142 7.15 -1.87 5.05
C ARG A 142 6.66 -3.31 5.16
N LEU A 143 5.42 -3.51 5.61
CA LEU A 143 4.77 -4.81 5.68
C LEU A 143 3.62 -4.90 4.68
N ILE A 144 3.72 -5.89 3.79
CA ILE A 144 2.66 -6.35 2.89
C ILE A 144 1.97 -7.55 3.53
N VAL A 145 0.65 -7.48 3.65
CA VAL A 145 -0.20 -8.62 3.99
C VAL A 145 -1.03 -9.02 2.78
N ALA A 146 -0.66 -10.13 2.16
CA ALA A 146 -1.42 -10.70 1.06
C ALA A 146 -2.48 -11.68 1.57
N ILE A 147 -3.73 -11.55 1.13
CA ILE A 147 -4.81 -12.46 1.54
C ILE A 147 -5.49 -13.16 0.38
N ASN A 148 -5.83 -14.41 0.59
CA ASN A 148 -6.62 -15.19 -0.37
C ASN A 148 -8.02 -14.57 -0.51
N ASP A 149 -8.56 -14.51 -1.73
CA ASP A 149 -9.96 -14.17 -1.97
C ASP A 149 -10.92 -15.26 -1.46
N ASP A 150 -12.22 -15.01 -1.56
CA ASP A 150 -13.22 -15.92 -0.97
C ASP A 150 -13.26 -17.28 -1.67
N ALA A 151 -13.06 -17.31 -2.99
CA ALA A 151 -13.02 -18.56 -3.75
C ALA A 151 -11.79 -19.41 -3.37
N SER A 152 -10.63 -18.77 -3.22
CA SER A 152 -9.37 -19.39 -2.79
C SER A 152 -9.49 -19.93 -1.37
N VAL A 153 -10.02 -19.15 -0.43
CA VAL A 153 -10.24 -19.63 0.94
C VAL A 153 -11.22 -20.81 0.95
N HIS A 154 -12.28 -20.77 0.16
CA HIS A 154 -13.23 -21.87 0.06
C HIS A 154 -12.59 -23.16 -0.45
N ARG A 155 -11.74 -23.09 -1.50
CA ARG A 155 -10.99 -24.25 -2.00
C ARG A 155 -10.03 -24.82 -0.95
N LEU A 156 -9.35 -23.94 -0.20
CA LEU A 156 -8.33 -24.32 0.78
C LEU A 156 -8.91 -24.85 2.11
N LYS A 157 -10.06 -24.33 2.54
CA LYS A 157 -10.63 -24.62 3.88
C LYS A 157 -11.95 -25.37 3.84
N GLY A 158 -12.60 -25.47 2.68
CA GLY A 158 -13.84 -26.20 2.48
C GLY A 158 -15.11 -25.41 2.79
N ALA A 159 -16.23 -26.13 2.83
CA ALA A 159 -17.57 -25.55 2.97
C ALA A 159 -17.75 -24.78 4.30
N GLY A 160 -18.36 -23.59 4.22
CA GLY A 160 -18.59 -22.72 5.37
C GLY A 160 -17.45 -21.73 5.68
N ARG A 161 -16.43 -21.66 4.83
CA ARG A 161 -15.35 -20.67 4.89
C ARG A 161 -15.20 -19.94 3.53
N PRO A 162 -14.78 -18.66 3.53
CA PRO A 162 -14.53 -17.81 4.70
C PRO A 162 -15.84 -17.40 5.41
N ILE A 163 -15.75 -17.05 6.70
CA ILE A 163 -16.86 -16.45 7.45
C ILE A 163 -17.01 -14.97 7.06
N ASN A 164 -15.87 -14.28 6.91
CA ASN A 164 -15.85 -12.88 6.51
C ASN A 164 -15.46 -12.74 5.02
N PRO A 165 -16.25 -12.04 4.20
CA PRO A 165 -15.89 -11.80 2.81
C PRO A 165 -14.61 -10.97 2.71
N VAL A 166 -13.92 -11.09 1.56
CA VAL A 166 -12.59 -10.53 1.33
C VAL A 166 -12.51 -9.03 1.62
N GLU A 167 -13.55 -8.26 1.29
CA GLU A 167 -13.57 -6.81 1.51
C GLU A 167 -13.50 -6.46 3.00
N ARG A 168 -14.14 -7.25 3.86
CA ARG A 168 -14.08 -7.04 5.32
C ARG A 168 -12.72 -7.40 5.88
N ARG A 169 -12.14 -8.51 5.41
CA ARG A 169 -10.80 -8.96 5.83
C ARG A 169 -9.73 -7.93 5.44
N LEU A 170 -9.80 -7.42 4.20
CA LEU A 170 -8.96 -6.33 3.72
C LEU A 170 -9.07 -5.08 4.61
N ALA A 171 -10.30 -4.64 4.90
CA ALA A 171 -10.55 -3.45 5.71
C ALA A 171 -10.00 -3.58 7.14
N VAL A 172 -10.17 -4.73 7.80
CA VAL A 172 -9.64 -4.93 9.15
C VAL A 172 -8.11 -4.93 9.14
N LEU A 173 -7.48 -5.64 8.19
CA LEU A 173 -6.02 -5.69 8.09
C LEU A 173 -5.42 -4.31 7.78
N ALA A 174 -6.06 -3.54 6.91
CA ALA A 174 -5.62 -2.18 6.57
C ALA A 174 -5.72 -1.21 7.76
N GLY A 175 -6.54 -1.53 8.77
CA GLY A 175 -6.65 -0.77 10.01
C GLY A 175 -5.60 -1.12 11.06
N LEU A 176 -4.79 -2.17 10.86
CA LEU A 176 -3.75 -2.56 11.81
C LEU A 176 -2.50 -1.71 11.65
N GLU A 177 -2.01 -1.14 12.76
CA GLU A 177 -0.84 -0.23 12.76
C GLU A 177 0.42 -0.84 12.13
N ALA A 178 0.63 -2.14 12.32
CA ALA A 178 1.78 -2.87 11.79
C ALA A 178 1.73 -3.06 10.26
N VAL A 179 0.58 -2.89 9.63
CA VAL A 179 0.35 -3.22 8.23
C VAL A 179 0.43 -1.97 7.37
N ASP A 180 1.35 -1.95 6.40
CA ASP A 180 1.41 -0.85 5.44
C ASP A 180 0.48 -1.13 4.27
N TRP A 181 0.57 -2.30 3.64
CA TRP A 181 -0.21 -2.62 2.46
C TRP A 181 -0.96 -3.94 2.58
N VAL A 182 -2.19 -3.95 2.08
CA VAL A 182 -3.00 -5.17 2.00
C VAL A 182 -3.44 -5.40 0.57
N VAL A 183 -3.29 -6.62 0.08
CA VAL A 183 -3.65 -7.01 -1.28
C VAL A 183 -4.35 -8.36 -1.25
N SER A 184 -5.37 -8.53 -2.09
CA SER A 184 -5.99 -9.84 -2.29
C SER A 184 -5.43 -10.54 -3.53
N PHE A 185 -5.45 -11.87 -3.53
CA PHE A 185 -5.10 -12.70 -4.68
C PHE A 185 -6.03 -13.93 -4.78
N ALA A 186 -6.24 -14.41 -6.00
CA ALA A 186 -7.25 -15.44 -6.29
C ALA A 186 -6.68 -16.87 -6.35
N GLU A 187 -5.36 -16.98 -6.54
CA GLU A 187 -4.65 -18.24 -6.60
C GLU A 187 -4.59 -18.94 -5.23
N ASP A 188 -4.25 -20.22 -5.23
CA ASP A 188 -4.09 -21.00 -3.99
C ASP A 188 -2.79 -20.64 -3.26
N THR A 189 -1.79 -20.17 -4.01
CA THR A 189 -0.44 -19.82 -3.52
C THR A 189 -0.05 -18.40 -3.92
N PRO A 190 0.73 -17.67 -3.11
CA PRO A 190 1.12 -16.28 -3.40
C PRO A 190 2.26 -16.14 -4.43
N GLU A 191 2.69 -17.21 -5.12
CA GLU A 191 3.91 -17.20 -5.94
C GLU A 191 3.90 -16.16 -7.05
N ASN A 192 2.78 -15.99 -7.77
CA ASN A 192 2.67 -14.96 -8.81
C ASN A 192 2.86 -13.55 -8.24
N LEU A 193 2.27 -13.31 -7.06
CA LEU A 193 2.38 -12.03 -6.36
C LEU A 193 3.81 -11.81 -5.83
N LEU A 194 4.46 -12.86 -5.32
CA LEU A 194 5.88 -12.79 -4.95
C LEU A 194 6.75 -12.44 -6.14
N ARG A 195 6.50 -13.03 -7.32
CA ARG A 195 7.23 -12.72 -8.56
C ARG A 195 7.02 -11.28 -9.04
N LEU A 196 5.82 -10.75 -8.83
CA LEU A 196 5.47 -9.38 -9.17
C LEU A 196 6.17 -8.36 -8.27
N LEU A 197 6.27 -8.64 -6.96
CA LEU A 197 6.70 -7.67 -5.94
C LEU A 197 8.17 -7.83 -5.51
N ASN A 198 8.74 -9.02 -5.66
CA ASN A 198 10.11 -9.38 -5.25
C ASN A 198 10.48 -8.96 -3.81
N PRO A 199 9.67 -9.22 -2.77
CA PRO A 199 9.93 -8.69 -1.42
C PRO A 199 11.30 -9.13 -0.86
N ASP A 200 11.88 -8.32 0.02
CA ASP A 200 13.21 -8.61 0.60
C ASP A 200 13.14 -9.68 1.68
N ILE A 201 12.00 -9.81 2.35
CA ILE A 201 11.77 -10.81 3.41
C ILE A 201 10.39 -11.44 3.23
N LEU A 202 10.34 -12.77 3.20
CA LEU A 202 9.12 -13.56 3.32
C LEU A 202 8.99 -14.10 4.74
N VAL A 203 7.87 -13.79 5.39
CA VAL A 203 7.57 -14.22 6.75
C VAL A 203 6.38 -15.16 6.74
N LYS A 204 6.51 -16.26 7.48
CA LYS A 204 5.39 -17.12 7.85
C LYS A 204 5.26 -17.25 9.36
N GLY A 205 4.02 -17.26 9.82
CA GLY A 205 3.71 -17.57 11.21
C GLY A 205 3.60 -19.08 11.40
N GLY A 206 4.12 -19.58 12.52
CA GLY A 206 4.03 -20.96 12.98
C GLY A 206 5.31 -21.78 12.78
N ASP A 207 5.23 -23.06 13.11
CA ASP A 207 6.37 -23.98 13.13
C ASP A 207 6.65 -24.59 11.75
N TYR A 208 6.71 -23.75 10.72
CA TYR A 208 7.09 -24.19 9.37
C TYR A 208 8.61 -24.25 9.26
N SER A 209 9.14 -25.33 8.68
CA SER A 209 10.53 -25.31 8.24
C SER A 209 10.66 -24.34 7.05
N ILE A 210 11.84 -23.75 6.86
CA ILE A 210 12.07 -22.76 5.79
C ILE A 210 11.73 -23.36 4.41
N GLU A 211 12.00 -24.65 4.23
CA GLU A 211 11.73 -25.41 3.01
C GLU A 211 10.23 -25.64 2.75
N GLN A 212 9.39 -25.54 3.78
CA GLN A 212 7.94 -25.69 3.68
C GLN A 212 7.22 -24.38 3.36
N VAL A 213 7.92 -23.25 3.40
CA VAL A 213 7.33 -21.95 3.10
C VAL A 213 7.12 -21.83 1.59
N VAL A 214 5.86 -21.85 1.17
CA VAL A 214 5.46 -21.66 -0.24
C VAL A 214 6.01 -20.32 -0.75
N GLY A 215 6.76 -20.37 -1.86
CA GLY A 215 7.46 -19.21 -2.43
C GLY A 215 8.83 -18.90 -1.81
N GLY A 216 9.25 -19.65 -0.77
CA GLY A 216 10.54 -19.46 -0.10
C GLY A 216 11.74 -19.65 -1.03
N GLU A 217 11.76 -20.71 -1.84
CA GLU A 217 12.82 -20.95 -2.83
C GLU A 217 12.98 -19.78 -3.81
N TYR A 218 11.85 -19.20 -4.25
CA TYR A 218 11.86 -18.05 -5.14
C TYR A 218 12.48 -16.82 -4.46
N VAL A 219 12.08 -16.52 -3.23
CA VAL A 219 12.62 -15.38 -2.47
C VAL A 219 14.12 -15.52 -2.22
N LEU A 220 14.57 -16.72 -1.86
CA LEU A 220 15.99 -17.02 -1.67
C LEU A 220 16.79 -16.91 -2.98
N SER A 221 16.19 -17.23 -4.13
CA SER A 221 16.89 -17.26 -5.43
C SER A 221 17.44 -15.90 -5.88
N TYR A 222 16.86 -14.79 -5.43
CA TYR A 222 17.34 -13.44 -5.70
C TYR A 222 18.01 -12.77 -4.48
N GLY A 223 18.32 -13.55 -3.43
CA GLY A 223 19.02 -13.07 -2.24
C GLY A 223 18.12 -12.47 -1.15
N GLY A 224 16.80 -12.65 -1.24
CA GLY A 224 15.88 -12.32 -0.16
C GLY A 224 16.01 -13.29 1.03
N GLU A 225 15.33 -12.97 2.14
CA GLU A 225 15.32 -13.79 3.35
C GLU A 225 13.97 -14.47 3.57
N VAL A 226 13.98 -15.65 4.19
CA VAL A 226 12.78 -16.34 4.66
C VAL A 226 12.87 -16.50 6.17
N LYS A 227 11.82 -16.10 6.90
CA LYS A 227 11.73 -16.22 8.37
C LYS A 227 10.45 -16.95 8.76
N SER A 228 10.57 -17.84 9.73
CA SER A 228 9.42 -18.34 10.48
C SER A 228 9.35 -17.62 11.82
N LEU A 229 8.19 -17.12 12.19
CA LEU A 229 7.94 -16.49 13.49
C LEU A 229 6.98 -17.35 14.29
N ASP A 230 7.30 -17.57 15.56
CA ASP A 230 6.45 -18.32 16.47
C ASP A 230 5.10 -17.60 16.65
N PHE A 231 4.00 -18.36 16.65
CA PHE A 231 2.72 -17.80 17.06
C PHE A 231 2.70 -17.65 18.57
N LEU A 232 2.36 -16.45 19.04
CA LEU A 232 1.91 -16.26 20.43
C LEU A 232 0.55 -16.95 20.59
N ASP A 233 0.54 -18.24 20.95
CA ASP A 233 -0.70 -19.03 21.16
C ASP A 233 -1.35 -18.69 22.51
N ASP A 234 -2.64 -18.35 22.52
CA ASP A 234 -3.68 -19.25 23.09
C ASP A 234 -5.04 -19.22 22.34
N CYS A 235 -5.12 -18.66 21.12
CA CYS A 235 -6.41 -18.42 20.44
C CYS A 235 -6.33 -18.69 18.92
N SER A 236 -6.62 -19.91 18.45
CA SER A 236 -6.79 -20.16 17.01
C SER A 236 -8.21 -19.83 16.53
N THR A 237 -8.37 -19.33 15.29
CA THR A 237 -9.67 -19.07 14.66
C THR A 237 -10.59 -20.30 14.68
N SER A 238 -10.04 -21.51 14.56
CA SER A 238 -10.80 -22.76 14.65
C SER A 238 -11.33 -22.99 16.08
N ALA A 239 -10.50 -22.79 17.10
CA ALA A 239 -10.89 -22.94 18.50
C ALA A 239 -11.95 -21.92 18.93
N ILE A 240 -11.91 -20.68 18.41
CA ILE A 240 -12.94 -19.67 18.67
C ILE A 240 -14.29 -20.09 18.08
N VAL A 241 -14.30 -20.63 16.86
CA VAL A 241 -15.54 -21.06 16.19
C VAL A 241 -16.11 -22.33 16.79
N GLU A 242 -15.27 -23.26 17.24
CA GLU A 242 -15.73 -24.45 17.98
C GLU A 242 -16.39 -24.06 19.31
N LYS A 243 -15.78 -23.15 20.09
CA LYS A 243 -16.39 -22.63 21.33
C LYS A 243 -17.75 -21.95 21.09
N MET A 244 -17.98 -21.34 19.94
CA MET A 244 -19.27 -20.72 19.58
C MET A 244 -20.33 -21.74 19.14
N ARG A 245 -19.95 -22.97 18.75
CA ARG A 245 -20.89 -24.04 18.37
C ARG A 245 -21.32 -24.91 19.55
N GLU A 246 -20.56 -24.90 20.64
CA GLU A 246 -20.83 -25.67 21.86
C GLU A 246 -21.70 -24.92 22.89
N GLY A 247 -22.00 -23.63 22.67
CA GLY A 247 -22.87 -22.80 23.52
C GLY A 247 -24.15 -22.38 22.79
#